data_AF-K6YAJ4-F1
#
_entry.id   AF-K6YAJ4-F1
#
_cell.length_a   1.000
_cell.length_b   1.000
_cell.length_c   1.000
_cell.angle_alpha   90.00
_cell.angle_beta   90.00
_cell.angle_gamma   90.00
#
_symmetry.space_group_name_H-M   'P 1'
#
loop_
_entity.id
_entity.type
_entity.pdbx_description
1 polymer ?
#
loop_
_entity_poly.entity_id
_entity_poly.type
_entity_poly.pdbx_seq_one_letter_code
_entity_poly.pdbx_strand_id
1 'polypeptide(L)' 'MIGTMSLTTRRELLNSVRQRYENADWIDKGRVLDGFAAATGYERKYAIRLLNTDETTTAPRKRHASQKYDEQVEC' A
#
# COMPACT_ATOMS: atom_id res chain seq x y z
N MET A 1 -22.80 6.13 10.25
CA MET A 1 -22.07 5.09 11.02
C MET A 1 -21.97 3.87 10.12
N ILE A 2 -20.78 3.57 9.59
CA ILE A 2 -20.59 2.37 8.76
C ILE A 2 -20.55 1.19 9.72
N GLY A 3 -21.57 0.32 9.64
CA GLY A 3 -21.62 -0.93 10.37
C GLY A 3 -20.32 -1.69 10.18
N THR A 4 -19.78 -2.24 11.27
CA THR A 4 -18.45 -2.84 11.35
C THR A 4 -18.32 -3.96 10.32
N MET A 5 -17.83 -3.63 9.12
CA MET A 5 -17.32 -4.60 8.16
C MET A 5 -16.18 -5.33 8.87
N SER A 6 -16.31 -6.65 8.97
CA SER A 6 -15.24 -7.48 9.52
C SER A 6 -13.96 -7.28 8.70
N LEU A 7 -12.82 -7.36 9.35
CA LEU A 7 -11.52 -7.19 8.70
C LEU A 7 -11.31 -8.20 7.56
N THR A 8 -11.94 -9.37 7.66
CA THR A 8 -11.92 -10.42 6.63
C THR A 8 -12.67 -9.99 5.38
N THR A 9 -13.91 -9.50 5.50
CA THR A 9 -14.69 -9.01 4.34
C THR A 9 -13.98 -7.85 3.65
N ARG A 10 -13.33 -6.98 4.43
CA ARG A 10 -12.53 -5.88 3.86
C ARG A 10 -11.32 -6.39 3.06
N ARG A 11 -10.64 -7.44 3.53
CA ARG A 11 -9.52 -8.08 2.80
C ARG A 11 -9.97 -8.78 1.53
N GLU A 12 -11.11 -9.47 1.56
CA GLU A 12 -11.67 -10.12 0.36
C GLU A 12 -12.02 -9.10 -0.74
N LEU A 13 -12.64 -7.98 -0.35
CA LEU A 13 -12.95 -6.89 -1.26
C LEU A 13 -11.67 -6.26 -1.83
N LEU A 14 -10.67 -6.04 -1.00
CA LEU A 14 -9.36 -5.56 -1.40
C LEU A 14 -8.69 -6.50 -2.41
N ASN A 15 -8.63 -7.81 -2.15
CA ASN A 15 -8.01 -8.77 -3.06
C ASN A 15 -8.71 -8.80 -4.43
N SER A 16 -10.04 -8.75 -4.42
CA SER A 16 -10.85 -8.69 -5.65
C SER A 16 -10.59 -7.42 -6.46
N VAL A 17 -10.41 -6.28 -5.78
CA VAL A 17 -10.10 -4.99 -6.41
C VAL A 17 -8.64 -4.92 -6.86
N ARG A 18 -7.71 -5.51 -6.12
CA ARG A 18 -6.27 -5.54 -6.44
C ARG A 18 -6.05 -6.15 -7.82
N GLN A 19 -6.62 -7.32 -8.09
CA GLN A 19 -6.48 -7.95 -9.40
C GLN A 19 -6.98 -7.05 -10.55
N ARG A 20 -8.09 -6.33 -10.34
CA ARG A 20 -8.61 -5.37 -11.35
C ARG A 20 -7.70 -4.15 -11.49
N TYR A 21 -7.17 -3.64 -10.39
CA TYR A 21 -6.27 -2.49 -10.37
C TYR A 21 -4.90 -2.79 -11.00
N GLU A 22 -4.39 -4.01 -10.84
CA GLU A 22 -3.13 -4.45 -11.46
C GLU A 22 -3.25 -4.56 -12.98
N ASN A 23 -4.35 -5.15 -13.47
CA ASN A 23 -4.59 -5.41 -14.89
C ASN A 23 -5.21 -4.21 -15.66
N ALA A 24 -5.66 -3.16 -14.98
CA ALA A 24 -6.28 -2.00 -15.62
C ALA A 24 -5.25 -1.03 -16.24
N ASP A 25 -5.65 -0.32 -17.29
CA ASP A 25 -4.92 0.83 -17.83
C ASP A 25 -4.95 2.03 -16.87
N TRP A 26 -4.10 3.05 -17.11
CA TRP A 26 -3.97 4.19 -16.20
C TRP A 26 -5.31 4.92 -15.92
N ILE A 27 -6.17 5.04 -16.94
CA ILE A 27 -7.50 5.69 -16.83
C ILE A 27 -8.43 4.84 -15.96
N ASP A 28 -8.48 3.54 -16.22
CA ASP A 28 -9.36 2.63 -15.50
C ASP A 28 -8.86 2.34 -14.08
N LYS A 29 -7.55 2.39 -13.83
CA LYS A 29 -6.98 2.38 -12.47
C LYS A 29 -7.55 3.50 -11.61
N GLY A 30 -7.68 4.70 -12.18
CA GLY A 30 -8.31 5.84 -11.51
C GLY A 30 -9.74 5.52 -11.07
N ARG A 31 -10.55 4.98 -11.99
CA ARG A 31 -11.96 4.62 -11.75
C ARG A 31 -12.12 3.50 -10.73
N VAL A 32 -11.28 2.46 -10.82
CA VAL A 32 -11.28 1.33 -9.87
C VAL A 32 -10.93 1.82 -8.46
N LEU A 33 -9.95 2.71 -8.35
CA LEU A 33 -9.54 3.31 -7.08
C LEU A 33 -10.61 4.20 -6.47
N ASP A 34 -11.30 5.01 -7.28
CA ASP A 34 -12.44 5.83 -6.84
C ASP A 34 -13.58 4.98 -6.30
N GLY A 35 -13.97 3.92 -7.01
CA GLY A 35 -15.00 2.99 -6.57
C GLY A 35 -14.64 2.32 -5.24
N PHE A 36 -13.37 1.92 -5.07
CA PHE A 36 -12.89 1.33 -3.82
C PHE A 36 -12.89 2.32 -2.64
N ALA A 37 -12.43 3.56 -2.87
CA ALA A 37 -12.46 4.62 -1.87
C ALA A 37 -13.91 4.93 -1.43
N ALA A 38 -14.85 5.03 -2.37
CA ALA A 38 -16.26 5.27 -2.08
C ALA A 38 -16.90 4.11 -1.30
N ALA A 39 -16.57 2.85 -1.64
CA ALA A 39 -17.13 1.67 -0.97
C ALA A 39 -16.59 1.45 0.45
N THR A 40 -15.31 1.78 0.69
CA THR A 40 -14.64 1.54 1.98
C THR A 40 -14.60 2.77 2.89
N GLY A 41 -14.84 3.97 2.34
CA GLY A 41 -14.63 5.24 3.03
C GLY A 41 -13.16 5.59 3.24
N TYR A 42 -12.24 4.93 2.52
CA TYR A 42 -10.82 5.20 2.62
C TYR A 42 -10.38 6.39 1.79
N GLU A 43 -9.40 7.12 2.31
CA GLU A 43 -8.73 8.15 1.53
C GLU A 43 -7.96 7.51 0.38
N ARG A 44 -7.97 8.17 -0.79
CA ARG A 44 -7.32 7.69 -2.02
C ARG A 44 -5.86 7.30 -1.79
N LYS A 45 -5.10 8.11 -1.03
CA LYS A 45 -3.70 7.84 -0.70
C LYS A 45 -3.54 6.53 0.08
N TYR A 46 -4.42 6.28 1.03
CA TYR A 46 -4.41 5.06 1.82
C TYR A 46 -4.80 3.83 0.98
N ALA A 47 -5.81 3.98 0.12
CA ALA A 47 -6.22 2.95 -0.82
C ALA A 47 -5.10 2.55 -1.81
N ILE A 48 -4.40 3.53 -2.41
CA ILE A 48 -3.24 3.27 -3.28
C ILE A 48 -2.18 2.47 -2.53
N ARG A 49 -1.84 2.92 -1.31
CA ARG A 49 -0.84 2.23 -0.49
C ARG A 49 -1.25 0.79 -0.24
N LEU A 50 -2.52 0.54 0.03
CA LEU A 50 -3.05 -0.76 0.34
C LEU A 50 -3.08 -1.70 -0.88
N LEU A 51 -3.42 -1.16 -2.06
CA LEU A 51 -3.41 -1.90 -3.32
C LEU A 51 -1.98 -2.23 -3.79
N ASN A 52 -1.03 -1.31 -3.61
CA ASN A 52 0.39 -1.49 -3.97
C ASN A 52 1.21 -2.26 -2.92
N THR A 53 0.71 -2.44 -1.70
CA THR A 53 1.42 -3.20 -0.67
C THR A 53 1.00 -4.66 -0.79
N ASP A 54 1.84 -5.46 -1.44
CA ASP A 54 1.74 -6.91 -1.30
C ASP A 54 2.09 -7.28 0.13
N GLU A 55 1.24 -8.08 0.78
CA GLU A 55 1.48 -8.55 2.14
C GLU A 55 2.79 -9.38 2.24
N THR A 56 3.32 -9.81 1.09
CA THR A 56 4.60 -10.50 0.92
C THR A 56 5.83 -9.57 0.91
N THR A 57 5.67 -8.26 0.68
CA THR A 57 6.78 -7.30 0.45
C THR A 57 6.96 -6.34 1.64
N THR A 58 6.78 -6.82 2.86
CA THR A 58 7.37 -6.15 4.04
C THR A 58 8.63 -6.92 4.44
N ALA A 59 9.62 -6.95 3.56
CA ALA A 59 10.98 -7.18 4.03
C ALA A 59 11.33 -5.98 4.92
N PRO A 60 11.76 -6.17 6.19
CA PRO A 60 12.20 -5.06 7.01
C PRO A 60 13.31 -4.35 6.23
N ARG A 61 13.12 -3.05 5.93
CA ARG A 61 14.16 -2.23 5.30
C ARG A 61 15.41 -2.41 6.14
N LYS A 62 16.42 -3.12 5.60
CA LYS A 62 17.71 -3.28 6.27
C LYS A 62 18.22 -1.86 6.51
N ARG A 63 18.23 -1.43 7.77
CA ARG A 63 18.84 -0.14 8.13
C ARG A 63 20.28 -0.23 7.65
N HIS A 64 20.67 0.65 6.74
CA HIS A 64 22.08 0.81 6.43
C HIS A 64 22.76 1.20 7.74
N ALA A 65 23.64 0.34 8.24
CA ALA A 65 24.44 0.66 9.41
C ALA A 65 25.19 1.96 9.11
N SER A 66 25.17 2.89 10.05
CA SER A 66 25.95 4.13 9.97
C SER A 66 27.42 3.76 9.75
N GLN A 67 27.98 4.15 8.60
CA GLN A 67 29.41 4.05 8.35
C GLN A 67 30.10 4.95 9.38
N LYS A 68 30.92 4.37 10.26
CA LYS A 68 31.88 5.15 11.03
C LYS A 68 32.93 5.67 10.05
N TYR A 69 33.11 6.98 9.98
CA TYR A 69 34.27 7.55 9.32
C TYR A 69 35.50 7.09 10.09
N ASP A 70 36.46 6.48 9.38
CA ASP A 70 37.76 6.16 9.95
C ASP A 70 38.42 7.48 10.33
N GLU A 71 38.89 7.53 11.56
CA GLU A 71 39.47 8.67 12.26
C GLU A 71 40.87 9.06 11.74
N GLN A 72 41.04 9.07 10.42
CA GLN A 72 42.27 9.51 9.74
C GLN A 72 42.13 10.97 9.32
N VAL A 73 42.05 11.85 10.32
CA VAL A 73 42.43 13.26 10.14
C VAL A 73 43.75 13.42 10.89
N GLU A 74 44.84 13.20 10.16
CA GLU A 74 46.20 13.48 10.62
C GLU A 74 46.37 15.00 10.78
N CYS A 75 47.03 15.40 11.86
CA CYS A 75 47.21 16.77 12.34
C CYS A 75 47.93 17.71 11.36
#